data_AF-A0A7W1JEF4-F1
#
_entry.id   AF-A0A7W1JEF4-F1
#
_cell.length_a   1.000
_cell.length_b   1.000
_cell.length_c   1.000
_cell.angle_alpha   90.00
_cell.angle_beta   90.00
_cell.angle_gamma   90.00
#
_symmetry.space_group_name_H-M   'P 1'
#
loop_
_entity.id
_entity.type
_entity.pdbx_description
1 polymer ?
#
loop_
_entity_poly.entity_id
_entity_poly.type
_entity_poly.pdbx_seq_one_letter_code
_entity_poly.pdbx_strand_id
1 'polypeptide(L)' 'MTALYVGLDIGSSTCNQVVMQSDGQITINRRFSTSETHLIDAFTGIGGNSTFI' A
#
# COMPACT_ATOMS: atom_id res chain seq x y z
N MET A 1 3.20 8.56 17.37
CA MET A 1 3.02 7.62 16.23
C MET A 1 2.53 8.45 15.05
N THR A 2 3.23 8.45 13.94
CA THR A 2 2.75 9.05 12.68
C THR A 2 1.85 8.04 11.99
N ALA A 3 0.59 8.42 11.76
CA ALA A 3 -0.33 7.58 11.00
C ALA A 3 0.07 7.58 9.52
N LEU A 4 0.05 6.41 8.89
CA LEU A 4 0.17 6.27 7.44
C LEU A 4 -1.22 5.98 6.88
N TYR A 5 -1.53 6.59 5.74
CA TYR A 5 -2.76 6.34 5.00
C TYR A 5 -2.41 5.54 3.75
N VAL A 6 -3.18 4.48 3.49
CA VAL A 6 -2.96 3.59 2.35
C VAL A 6 -4.16 3.66 1.41
N GLY A 7 -3.90 4.02 0.16
CA GLY A 7 -4.83 3.90 -0.96
C GLY A 7 -4.50 2.67 -1.79
N LEU A 8 -5.51 1.86 -2.10
CA LEU A 8 -5.40 0.73 -3.01
C LEU A 8 -6.50 0.82 -4.07
N ASP A 9 -6.09 0.98 -5.33
CA ASP A 9 -6.95 0.85 -6.49
C ASP A 9 -6.80 -0.56 -7.05
N ILE A 10 -7.90 -1.32 -7.09
CA ILE A 10 -7.92 -2.73 -7.46
C ILE A 10 -8.52 -2.87 -8.86
N GLY A 11 -7.67 -3.23 -9.82
CA GLY A 11 -8.12 -3.66 -11.15
C GLY A 11 -8.06 -5.18 -11.31
N SER A 12 -8.72 -5.70 -12.35
CA SER A 12 -8.72 -7.12 -12.68
C SER A 12 -7.35 -7.66 -13.10
N SER A 13 -6.46 -6.80 -13.60
CA SER A 13 -5.15 -7.18 -14.12
C SER A 13 -4.00 -6.39 -13.50
N THR A 14 -4.29 -5.20 -12.98
CA THR A 14 -3.30 -4.37 -12.29
C THR A 14 -3.90 -3.68 -11.08
N CYS A 15 -3.13 -3.60 -10.00
CA CYS A 15 -3.43 -2.78 -8.83
C CYS A 15 -2.48 -1.57 -8.78
N ASN A 16 -2.93 -0.49 -8.17
CA ASN A 16 -2.10 0.66 -7.84
C ASN A 16 -2.19 0.95 -6.34
N GLN A 17 -1.03 1.01 -5.67
CA GLN A 17 -0.94 1.33 -4.25
C GLN A 17 -0.26 2.68 -4.05
N VAL A 18 -0.84 3.49 -3.18
CA VAL A 18 -0.27 4.73 -2.67
C VAL A 18 -0.22 4.69 -1.15
N VAL A 19 0.91 5.05 -0.56
CA VAL A 19 1.03 5.29 0.89
C VAL A 19 1.43 6.75 1.09
N MET A 20 0.71 7.43 1.99
CA MET A 20 0.91 8.85 2.27
C MET A 20 0.94 9.14 3.77
N GLN A 21 1.71 10.16 4.15
CA GLN A 21 1.70 10.76 5.48
C GLN A 21 0.47 11.68 5.65
N SER A 22 0.22 12.11 6.89
CA SER A 22 -0.90 13.01 7.22
C SER A 22 -0.82 14.39 6.59
N ASP A 23 0.36 14.83 6.15
CA ASP A 23 0.58 16.08 5.42
C ASP A 23 0.38 15.94 3.90
N GLY A 24 0.02 14.74 3.43
CA GLY A 24 -0.15 14.42 2.02
C GLY A 24 1.13 14.01 1.29
N GLN A 25 2.28 13.92 1.97
CA GLN A 25 3.51 13.44 1.34
C GLN A 25 3.40 11.95 1.02
N ILE A 26 3.53 11.60 -0.27
CA ILE A 26 3.55 10.20 -0.74
C ILE A 26 4.92 9.57 -0.42
N THR A 27 4.91 8.43 0.25
CA THR A 27 6.10 7.64 0.59
C THR A 27 6.26 6.40 -0.29
N ILE A 28 5.15 5.83 -0.77
CA ILE A 28 5.13 4.71 -1.71
C ILE A 28 4.11 5.01 -2.80
N ASN A 29 4.50 4.81 -4.07
CA ASN A 29 3.60 4.83 -5.22
C ASN A 29 4.04 3.73 -6.19
N ARG A 30 3.25 2.66 -6.31
CA ARG A 30 3.61 1.51 -7.14
C ARG A 30 2.41 0.87 -7.81
N ARG A 31 2.68 0.34 -9.00
CA ARG A 31 1.76 -0.48 -9.78
C ARG A 31 2.28 -1.91 -9.84
N PHE A 32 1.40 -2.88 -9.69
CA PHE A 32 1.72 -4.31 -9.77
C PHE A 32 0.60 -5.10 -10.44
N SER A 33 0.90 -6.28 -10.96
CA SER A 33 -0.14 -7.16 -11.52
C SER A 33 -1.02 -7.74 -10.42
N THR A 34 -2.32 -7.86 -10.70
CA THR A 34 -3.28 -8.37 -9.72
C THR A 34 -3.00 -9.85 -9.43
N SER A 35 -2.51 -10.13 -8.23
CA SER A 35 -2.38 -11.47 -7.66
C SER A 35 -2.44 -11.37 -6.14
N GLU A 36 -2.86 -12.45 -5.47
CA GLU A 36 -2.90 -12.49 -4.00
C GLU A 36 -1.51 -12.27 -3.39
N THR A 37 -0.48 -12.91 -3.94
CA THR A 37 0.91 -12.75 -3.49
C THR A 37 1.35 -11.29 -3.57
N HIS A 38 1.08 -10.59 -4.67
CA HIS A 38 1.47 -9.19 -4.79
C HIS A 38 0.67 -8.26 -3.87
N LEU A 39 -0.59 -8.60 -3.55
CA LEU A 39 -1.36 -7.86 -2.55
C LEU A 39 -0.72 -8.02 -1.17
N ILE A 40 -0.33 -9.23 -0.78
CA ILE A 40 0.36 -9.48 0.49
C ILE A 40 1.67 -8.66 0.56
N ASP A 41 2.50 -8.76 -0.47
CA ASP A 41 3.76 -8.00 -0.58
C ASP A 41 3.53 -6.48 -0.54
N ALA A 42 2.40 -6.02 -1.09
CA ALA A 42 2.04 -4.63 -1.08
C ALA A 42 1.79 -4.10 0.34
N PHE A 43 1.28 -4.90 1.27
CA PHE A 43 0.99 -4.45 2.64
C PHE A 43 2.08 -4.82 3.65
N THR A 44 2.77 -5.95 3.48
CA THR A 44 3.90 -6.33 4.35
C THR A 44 5.14 -5.46 4.10
N GLY A 45 5.30 -4.95 2.88
CA GLY A 45 6.37 -4.01 2.52
C GLY A 45 6.16 -2.56 2.97
N ILE A 46 5.03 -2.23 3.62
CA ILE A 46 4.80 -0.89 4.18
C ILE A 46 5.54 -0.82 5.52
N GLY A 47 6.78 -0.33 5.47
CA GLY A 47 7.59 -0.12 6.67
C GLY A 47 6.86 0.68 7.73
N GLY A 48 6.65 0.04 8.88
CA GLY A 48 5.80 0.50 9.98
C GLY A 48 5.38 -0.73 10.77
N ASN A 49 5.14 -0.60 12.08
CA ASN A 49 4.66 -1.70 12.91
C ASN A 49 3.19 -2.00 12.55
N SER A 50 2.98 -2.64 11.41
CA SER A 50 1.68 -2.94 10.84
C SER A 50 1.14 -4.20 11.52
N THR A 51 0.41 -4.03 12.62
CA THR A 51 -0.41 -5.10 13.21
C THR A 51 -1.62 -5.29 12.30
N PHE A 52 -1.63 -6.37 11.52
CA PHE A 52 -2.83 -6.84 10.84
C PHE A 52 -3.73 -7.49 11.90
N ILE A 53 -4.90 -6.88 12.17
CA ILE A 53 -5.98 -7.44 13.00
C ILE A 53 -6.99 -8.16 12.12
#